data_AF-A0A814QU78-F1
#
_entry.id   AF-A0A814QU78-F1
#
_cell.length_a   1.000
_cell.length_b   1.000
_cell.length_c   1.000
_cell.angle_alpha   90.00
_cell.angle_beta   90.00
_cell.angle_gamma   90.00
#
_symmetry.space_group_name_H-M   'P 1'
#
loop_
_entity.id
_entity.type
_entity.pdbx_description
1 polymer ?
#
loop_
_entity_poly.entity_id
_entity_poly.type
_entity_poly.pdbx_seq_one_letter_code
_entity_poly.pdbx_strand_id
1 'polypeptide(L)'
;MHQVLSSMTTATEKLNNNMDELRKIAIVLYKIMVIQTYQYLWETYFKSGTGQLMIPSEAKQKLSYSTTLSIWPKEIKTIVLSNKKDKTNENEICLKFTNGHLYALQNQLKEYQQELNIKANNYPGYTLSIQEIIKIYIEENLNASLYKKIQHQVALIHYDYHIRALKLEYLRHKPNEYQVCFFWKIDK
;
A
#
# COMPACT_ATOMS: atom_id res chain seq x y z
N MET A 1 46.22 -26.48 28.33
CA MET A 1 45.81 -26.19 26.94
C MET A 1 44.41 -26.71 26.57
N HIS A 2 43.87 -27.76 27.20
CA HIS A 2 42.52 -28.27 26.87
C HIS A 2 41.33 -27.36 27.27
N GLN A 3 41.43 -26.59 28.37
CA GLN A 3 40.35 -25.70 28.79
C GLN A 3 40.13 -24.50 27.85
N VAL A 4 41.19 -23.97 27.23
CA VAL A 4 41.11 -22.81 26.32
C VAL A 4 40.43 -23.16 24.99
N LEU A 5 40.72 -24.34 24.43
CA LEU A 5 40.06 -24.81 23.21
C LEU A 5 38.56 -25.12 23.44
N SER A 6 38.21 -25.70 24.59
CA SER A 6 36.80 -26.00 24.93
C SER A 6 35.97 -24.73 25.17
N SER A 7 36.56 -23.66 25.69
CA SER A 7 35.89 -22.35 25.82
C SER A 7 35.76 -21.61 24.50
N MET A 8 36.70 -21.80 23.56
CA MET A 8 36.62 -21.18 22.23
C MET A 8 35.52 -21.80 21.37
N THR A 9 35.41 -23.14 21.32
CA THR A 9 34.37 -23.81 20.54
C THR A 9 32.96 -23.47 21.01
N THR A 10 32.74 -23.46 22.33
CA THR A 10 31.45 -23.10 22.94
C THR A 10 31.08 -21.62 22.72
N ALA A 11 32.06 -20.71 22.71
CA ALA A 11 31.83 -19.29 22.39
C ALA A 11 31.44 -19.08 20.92
N THR A 12 32.10 -19.78 19.97
CA THR A 12 31.75 -19.73 18.55
C THR A 12 30.37 -20.33 18.25
N GLU A 13 30.01 -21.45 18.89
CA GLU A 13 28.67 -22.05 18.73
C GLU A 13 27.57 -21.15 19.28
N LYS A 14 27.79 -20.51 20.43
CA LYS A 14 26.85 -19.54 21.02
C LYS A 14 26.70 -18.27 20.18
N LEU A 15 27.81 -17.76 19.61
CA LEU A 15 27.79 -16.61 18.70
C LEU A 15 27.02 -16.92 17.41
N ASN A 16 27.26 -18.09 16.81
CA ASN A 16 26.57 -18.53 15.61
C ASN A 16 25.06 -18.71 15.84
N ASN A 17 24.66 -19.25 17.00
CA ASN A 17 23.26 -19.40 17.36
C ASN A 17 22.55 -18.05 17.56
N ASN A 18 23.21 -17.10 18.24
CA ASN A 18 22.66 -15.75 18.43
C ASN A 18 22.47 -14.99 17.11
N MET A 19 23.43 -15.13 16.18
CA MET A 19 23.32 -14.54 14.84
C MET A 19 22.18 -15.14 14.02
N ASP A 20 21.93 -16.45 14.15
CA ASP A 20 20.82 -17.12 13.48
C ASP A 20 19.45 -16.65 14.01
N GLU A 21 19.32 -16.46 15.33
CA GLU A 21 18.10 -15.92 15.92
C GLU A 21 17.83 -14.47 15.51
N LEU A 22 18.85 -13.61 15.50
CA LEU A 22 18.73 -12.26 14.95
C LEU A 22 18.34 -12.25 13.47
N ARG A 23 18.90 -13.16 12.68
CA ARG A 23 18.53 -13.33 11.27
C ARG A 23 17.07 -13.73 11.11
N LYS A 24 16.56 -14.67 11.94
CA LYS A 24 15.15 -15.06 11.95
C LYS A 24 14.24 -13.87 12.28
N ILE A 25 14.62 -13.06 13.27
CA ILE A 25 13.89 -11.83 13.63
C ILE A 25 13.89 -10.84 12.45
N ALA A 26 15.04 -10.62 11.81
CA ALA A 26 15.16 -9.74 10.66
C ALA A 26 14.30 -10.19 9.46
N ILE A 27 14.20 -11.49 9.20
CA ILE A 27 13.32 -12.05 8.16
C ILE A 27 11.85 -11.73 8.48
N VAL A 28 11.43 -11.87 9.73
CA VAL A 28 10.05 -11.56 10.13
C VAL A 28 9.77 -10.06 10.00
N LEU A 29 10.69 -9.20 10.44
CA LEU A 29 10.59 -7.75 10.26
C LEU A 29 10.50 -7.36 8.79
N TYR A 30 11.29 -7.98 7.92
CA TYR A 30 11.22 -7.76 6.48
C TYR A 30 9.84 -8.12 5.92
N LYS A 31 9.31 -9.30 6.26
CA LYS A 31 7.96 -9.73 5.83
C LYS A 31 6.88 -8.75 6.29
N ILE A 32 6.96 -8.27 7.54
CA ILE A 32 6.06 -7.25 8.07
C ILE A 32 6.12 -5.98 7.22
N MET A 33 7.32 -5.46 6.97
CA MET A 33 7.51 -4.23 6.18
C MET A 33 7.00 -4.37 4.75
N VAL A 34 7.22 -5.53 4.11
CA VAL A 34 6.68 -5.82 2.77
C VAL A 34 5.15 -5.81 2.78
N ILE A 35 4.52 -6.47 3.76
CA ILE A 35 3.05 -6.50 3.87
C ILE A 35 2.50 -5.10 4.11
N GLN A 36 3.10 -4.33 5.01
CA GLN A 36 2.69 -2.94 5.28
C GLN A 36 2.78 -2.08 4.02
N THR A 37 3.82 -2.29 3.21
CA THR A 37 3.97 -1.57 1.93
C THR A 37 2.84 -1.94 0.96
N TYR A 38 2.49 -3.23 0.86
CA TYR A 38 1.35 -3.64 0.03
C TYR A 38 0.01 -3.15 0.60
N GLN A 39 -0.18 -3.16 1.91
CA GLN A 39 -1.39 -2.61 2.55
C GLN A 39 -1.57 -1.15 2.17
N TYR A 40 -0.51 -0.34 2.20
CA TYR A 40 -0.56 1.06 1.77
C TYR A 40 -1.09 1.21 0.33
N LEU A 41 -0.63 0.37 -0.60
CA LEU A 41 -1.15 0.36 -1.98
C LEU A 41 -2.63 -0.04 -2.03
N TRP A 42 -3.00 -1.13 -1.37
CA TRP A 42 -4.37 -1.65 -1.40
C TRP A 42 -5.38 -0.74 -0.70
N GLU A 43 -4.96 -0.05 0.36
CA GLU A 43 -5.76 0.99 0.99
C GLU A 43 -5.97 2.18 0.04
N THR A 44 -4.96 2.53 -0.74
CA THR A 44 -5.07 3.57 -1.77
C THR A 44 -6.09 3.16 -2.84
N TYR A 45 -6.04 1.92 -3.33
CA TYR A 45 -7.06 1.38 -4.24
C TYR A 45 -8.47 1.45 -3.63
N PHE A 46 -8.61 1.02 -2.37
CA PHE A 46 -9.87 1.04 -1.65
C PHE A 46 -10.42 2.47 -1.51
N LYS A 47 -9.60 3.39 -1.01
CA LYS A 47 -9.97 4.81 -0.85
C LYS A 47 -10.34 5.46 -2.18
N SER A 48 -9.64 5.13 -3.27
CA SER A 48 -10.00 5.58 -4.62
C SER A 48 -11.41 5.09 -5.00
N GLY A 49 -11.65 3.79 -4.81
CA GLY A 49 -12.91 3.14 -5.13
C GLY A 49 -14.08 3.58 -4.28
N THR A 50 -13.88 3.96 -3.02
CA THR A 50 -14.93 4.45 -2.11
C THR A 50 -15.10 5.96 -2.14
N GLY A 51 -14.25 6.68 -2.88
CA GLY A 51 -14.26 8.15 -2.92
C GLY A 51 -13.68 8.81 -1.67
N GLN A 52 -12.84 8.10 -0.93
CA GLN A 52 -12.15 8.55 0.29
C GLN A 52 -10.67 8.90 0.06
N LEU A 53 -10.20 8.94 -1.19
CA LEU A 53 -8.78 9.18 -1.51
C LEU A 53 -8.31 10.64 -1.29
N MET A 54 -9.14 11.48 -0.69
CA MET A 54 -8.79 12.88 -0.49
C MET A 54 -7.76 13.06 0.63
N ILE A 55 -6.69 13.77 0.30
CA ILE A 55 -5.74 14.35 1.26
C ILE A 55 -6.43 15.58 1.86
N PRO A 56 -6.62 15.68 3.20
CA PRO A 56 -6.94 16.94 3.84
C PRO A 56 -5.67 17.80 3.77
N SER A 57 -5.44 18.45 2.63
CA SER A 57 -4.46 19.51 2.56
C SER A 57 -5.10 20.77 3.12
N GLU A 58 -4.50 21.31 4.17
CA GLU A 58 -4.82 22.60 4.82
C GLU A 58 -4.83 23.80 3.85
N ALA A 59 -4.48 23.60 2.57
CA ALA A 59 -4.35 24.66 1.56
C ALA A 59 -5.54 24.82 0.58
N LYS A 60 -6.70 24.17 0.77
CA LYS A 60 -7.82 24.30 -0.20
C LYS A 60 -9.15 24.72 0.41
N GLN A 61 -9.19 25.93 0.94
CA GLN A 61 -10.36 26.80 0.73
C GLN A 61 -10.37 27.22 -0.75
N LYS A 62 -11.24 26.64 -1.60
CA LYS A 62 -11.91 27.28 -2.77
C LYS A 62 -12.46 26.34 -3.86
N LEU A 63 -12.18 25.04 -3.84
CA LEU A 63 -12.79 24.11 -4.81
C LEU A 63 -13.77 23.17 -4.09
N SER A 64 -14.98 23.68 -3.85
CA SER A 64 -16.12 22.92 -3.34
C SER A 64 -16.73 22.10 -4.47
N TYR A 65 -16.06 21.03 -4.89
CA TYR A 65 -16.70 19.99 -5.70
C TYR A 65 -17.09 18.82 -4.80
N SER A 66 -18.20 18.16 -5.09
CA SER A 66 -18.71 17.04 -4.26
C SER A 66 -17.68 15.91 -4.21
N THR A 67 -17.01 15.76 -3.09
CA THR A 67 -15.75 15.01 -2.91
C THR A 67 -15.91 13.50 -2.72
N THR A 68 -17.09 12.93 -2.97
CA THR A 68 -17.43 11.52 -2.71
C THR A 68 -17.50 10.66 -3.97
N LEU A 69 -16.68 10.97 -4.98
CA LEU A 69 -16.70 10.24 -6.24
C LEU A 69 -15.97 8.90 -6.12
N SER A 70 -16.73 7.81 -6.25
CA SER A 70 -16.23 6.44 -6.35
C SER A 70 -15.54 6.25 -7.71
N ILE A 71 -14.22 6.10 -7.69
CA ILE A 71 -13.40 5.97 -8.91
C ILE A 71 -12.45 4.80 -8.72
N TRP A 72 -12.82 3.63 -9.24
CA TRP A 72 -11.92 2.48 -9.26
C TRP A 72 -10.78 2.67 -10.28
N PRO A 73 -9.52 2.41 -9.87
CA PRO A 73 -8.38 2.41 -10.78
C PRO A 73 -8.50 1.32 -11.85
N LYS A 74 -7.88 1.56 -13.01
CA LYS A 74 -8.02 0.70 -14.19
C LYS A 74 -7.45 -0.69 -13.92
N GLU A 75 -6.36 -0.76 -13.17
CA GLU A 75 -5.69 -1.99 -12.77
C GLU A 75 -6.66 -2.93 -12.04
N ILE A 76 -7.42 -2.40 -11.07
CA ILE A 76 -8.43 -3.16 -10.33
C ILE A 76 -9.54 -3.63 -11.27
N LYS A 77 -10.03 -2.73 -12.12
CA LYS A 77 -11.06 -3.09 -13.12
C LYS A 77 -10.58 -4.19 -14.05
N THR A 78 -9.34 -4.12 -14.53
CA THR A 78 -8.75 -5.13 -15.41
C THR A 78 -8.62 -6.47 -14.71
N ILE A 79 -8.10 -6.51 -13.48
CA ILE A 79 -7.96 -7.74 -12.70
C ILE A 79 -9.33 -8.38 -12.44
N VAL A 80 -10.29 -7.59 -11.99
CA VAL A 80 -11.62 -8.08 -11.57
C VAL A 80 -12.52 -8.46 -12.75
N LEU A 81 -12.47 -7.70 -13.85
CA LEU A 81 -13.42 -7.81 -14.96
C LEU A 81 -12.87 -8.59 -16.15
N SER A 82 -11.58 -8.97 -16.16
CA SER A 82 -10.97 -9.80 -17.20
C SER A 82 -11.74 -11.08 -17.52
N ASN A 83 -12.55 -11.59 -16.57
CA ASN A 83 -13.30 -12.84 -16.70
C ASN A 83 -14.84 -12.68 -16.67
N LYS A 84 -15.39 -11.46 -16.72
CA LYS A 84 -16.86 -11.26 -16.61
C LYS A 84 -17.39 -10.35 -17.73
N LYS A 85 -18.37 -10.87 -18.50
CA LYS A 85 -19.06 -10.13 -19.56
C LYS A 85 -20.12 -9.16 -19.03
N ASP A 86 -20.70 -9.43 -17.86
CA ASP A 86 -21.72 -8.58 -17.24
C ASP A 86 -21.12 -7.53 -16.30
N LYS A 87 -21.35 -6.26 -16.64
CA LYS A 87 -20.88 -5.07 -15.91
C LYS A 87 -21.86 -4.56 -14.85
N THR A 88 -23.02 -5.21 -14.71
CA THR A 88 -24.17 -4.74 -13.91
C THR A 88 -23.87 -4.62 -12.41
N ASN A 89 -22.73 -5.15 -11.93
CA ASN A 89 -22.33 -5.04 -10.53
C ASN A 89 -20.83 -4.73 -10.33
N GLU A 90 -20.22 -3.99 -11.25
CA GLU A 90 -18.78 -3.71 -11.25
C GLU A 90 -18.25 -3.15 -9.92
N ASN A 91 -18.97 -2.20 -9.32
CA ASN A 91 -18.53 -1.54 -8.09
C ASN A 91 -18.53 -2.47 -6.88
N GLU A 92 -19.59 -3.29 -6.69
CA GLU A 92 -19.65 -4.23 -5.56
C GLU A 92 -18.58 -5.32 -5.70
N ILE A 93 -18.32 -5.78 -6.93
CA ILE A 93 -17.29 -6.79 -7.18
C ILE A 93 -15.90 -6.21 -6.88
N CYS A 94 -15.58 -5.00 -7.36
CA CYS A 94 -14.32 -4.33 -7.06
C CYS A 94 -14.14 -4.07 -5.56
N LEU A 95 -15.22 -3.67 -4.88
CA LEU A 95 -15.23 -3.46 -3.43
C LEU A 95 -14.94 -4.75 -2.67
N LYS A 96 -15.68 -5.83 -2.95
CA LYS A 96 -15.47 -7.14 -2.31
C LYS A 96 -14.07 -7.68 -2.56
N PHE A 97 -13.57 -7.55 -3.78
CA PHE A 97 -12.23 -7.99 -4.16
C PHE A 97 -11.14 -7.24 -3.39
N THR A 98 -11.18 -5.90 -3.41
CA THR A 98 -10.20 -5.06 -2.72
C THR A 98 -10.24 -5.29 -1.21
N ASN A 99 -11.44 -5.39 -0.63
CA ASN A 99 -11.62 -5.65 0.80
C ASN A 99 -11.11 -7.05 1.20
N GLY A 100 -11.33 -8.05 0.35
CA GLY A 100 -10.79 -9.40 0.56
C GLY A 100 -9.25 -9.42 0.58
N HIS A 101 -8.60 -8.67 -0.32
CA HIS A 101 -7.14 -8.52 -0.32
C HIS A 101 -6.64 -7.81 0.94
N LEU A 102 -7.29 -6.72 1.36
CA LEU A 102 -6.93 -6.01 2.58
C LEU A 102 -7.09 -6.90 3.82
N TYR A 103 -8.18 -7.67 3.89
CA TYR A 103 -8.40 -8.62 4.98
C TYR A 103 -7.33 -9.72 5.03
N ALA A 104 -6.96 -10.29 3.88
CA ALA A 104 -5.90 -11.29 3.79
C ALA A 104 -4.55 -10.73 4.26
N LEU A 105 -4.18 -9.54 3.79
CA LEU A 105 -2.95 -8.86 4.24
C LEU A 105 -2.97 -8.55 5.74
N GLN A 106 -4.13 -8.14 6.29
CA GLN A 106 -4.27 -7.88 7.72
C GLN A 106 -4.08 -9.13 8.56
N ASN A 107 -4.58 -10.28 8.10
CA ASN A 107 -4.37 -11.56 8.79
C ASN A 107 -2.90 -11.97 8.76
N GLN A 108 -2.25 -11.91 7.59
CA GLN A 108 -0.82 -12.19 7.47
C GLN A 108 0.04 -11.26 8.33
N LEU A 109 -0.32 -9.98 8.41
CA LEU A 109 0.35 -9.02 9.28
C LEU A 109 0.26 -9.44 10.75
N LYS A 110 -0.94 -9.82 11.21
CA LYS A 110 -1.14 -10.29 12.60
C LYS A 110 -0.32 -11.54 12.89
N GLU A 111 -0.29 -12.50 11.97
CA GLU A 111 0.50 -13.73 12.11
C GLU A 111 2.00 -13.40 12.28
N TYR A 112 2.56 -12.55 11.42
CA TYR A 112 3.97 -12.17 11.54
C TYR A 112 4.27 -11.29 12.75
N GLN A 113 3.33 -10.45 13.19
CA GLN A 113 3.48 -9.70 14.44
C GLN A 113 3.51 -10.63 15.66
N GLN A 114 2.69 -11.67 15.68
CA GLN A 114 2.73 -12.70 16.71
C GLN A 114 4.04 -13.48 16.67
N GLU A 115 4.48 -13.89 15.48
CA GLU A 115 5.77 -14.56 15.29
C GLU A 115 6.94 -13.70 15.78
N LEU A 116 6.92 -12.40 15.47
CA LEU A 116 7.92 -11.44 15.93
C LEU A 116 7.93 -11.36 17.46
N ASN A 117 6.76 -11.22 18.09
CA ASN A 117 6.65 -11.15 19.55
C ASN A 117 7.22 -12.39 20.23
N ILE A 118 6.92 -13.59 19.70
CA ILE A 118 7.45 -14.85 20.22
C ILE A 118 8.98 -14.87 20.10
N LYS A 119 9.53 -14.55 18.92
CA LYS A 119 10.99 -14.56 18.69
C LYS A 119 11.73 -13.50 19.50
N ALA A 120 11.17 -12.30 19.58
CA ALA A 120 11.70 -11.18 20.36
C ALA A 120 11.78 -11.54 21.86
N ASN A 121 10.71 -12.13 22.41
CA ASN A 121 10.67 -12.56 23.80
C ASN A 121 11.65 -13.70 24.10
N ASN A 122 11.94 -14.55 23.11
CA ASN A 122 12.85 -15.68 23.24
C ASN A 122 14.32 -15.31 22.99
N TYR A 123 14.64 -14.10 22.52
CA TYR A 123 16.01 -13.66 22.26
C TYR A 123 16.52 -12.79 23.43
N PRO A 124 17.45 -13.29 24.27
CA PRO A 124 17.96 -12.54 25.41
C PRO A 124 18.70 -11.29 24.93
N GLY A 125 18.28 -10.12 25.42
CA GLY A 125 18.86 -8.84 25.04
C GLY A 125 18.26 -8.23 23.77
N TYR A 126 17.14 -8.77 23.25
CA TYR A 126 16.36 -8.05 22.24
C TYR A 126 15.87 -6.71 22.83
N THR A 127 16.05 -5.63 22.09
CA THR A 127 15.61 -4.29 22.48
C THR A 127 14.94 -3.60 21.31
N LEU A 128 14.14 -2.56 21.59
CA LEU A 128 13.59 -1.70 20.54
C LEU A 128 14.68 -1.06 19.68
N SER A 129 15.85 -0.77 20.25
CA SER A 129 17.00 -0.25 19.51
C SER A 129 17.54 -1.25 18.49
N ILE A 130 17.66 -2.54 18.86
CA ILE A 130 18.06 -3.60 17.92
C ILE A 130 17.02 -3.72 16.80
N GLN A 131 15.73 -3.70 17.15
CA GLN A 131 14.67 -3.74 16.16
C GLN A 131 14.79 -2.59 15.15
N GLU A 132 15.05 -1.37 15.63
CA GLU A 132 15.16 -0.19 14.80
C GLU A 132 16.38 -0.26 13.86
N ILE A 133 17.52 -0.71 14.37
CA ILE A 133 18.73 -0.93 13.55
C ILE A 133 18.45 -1.93 12.42
N ILE A 134 17.76 -3.04 12.73
CA ILE A 134 17.39 -4.04 11.74
C ILE A 134 16.43 -3.46 10.70
N LYS A 135 15.43 -2.68 11.13
CA LYS A 135 14.48 -2.01 10.23
C LYS A 135 15.17 -1.05 9.28
N ILE A 136 16.05 -0.19 9.79
CA ILE A 136 16.84 0.75 8.97
C ILE A 136 17.66 -0.03 7.94
N TYR A 137 18.37 -1.07 8.36
CA TYR A 137 19.15 -1.91 7.45
C TYR A 137 18.28 -2.51 6.34
N ILE A 138 17.10 -3.06 6.69
CA ILE A 138 16.15 -3.62 5.74
C ILE A 138 15.63 -2.54 4.79
N GLU A 139 15.29 -1.37 5.30
CA GLU A 139 14.77 -0.25 4.51
C GLU A 139 15.78 0.20 3.47
N GLU A 140 17.02 0.46 3.89
CA GLU A 140 18.09 0.96 3.04
C GLU A 140 18.54 -0.05 1.97
N ASN A 141 18.61 -1.35 2.32
CA ASN A 141 19.26 -2.34 1.47
C ASN A 141 18.30 -3.27 0.72
N LEU A 142 17.11 -3.53 1.25
CA LEU A 142 16.21 -4.57 0.73
C LEU A 142 14.87 -4.00 0.26
N ASN A 143 14.27 -3.09 1.04
CA ASN A 143 12.89 -2.67 0.81
C ASN A 143 12.76 -1.33 0.04
N ALA A 144 13.82 -0.52 -0.03
CA ALA A 144 13.79 0.80 -0.69
C ALA A 144 13.24 0.75 -2.13
N SER A 145 13.65 -0.25 -2.92
CA SER A 145 13.20 -0.39 -4.31
C SER A 145 11.70 -0.70 -4.41
N LEU A 146 11.22 -1.65 -3.60
CA LEU A 146 9.81 -2.02 -3.54
C LEU A 146 8.96 -0.83 -3.06
N TYR A 147 9.39 -0.18 -1.99
CA TYR A 147 8.72 0.96 -1.41
C TYR A 147 8.60 2.11 -2.42
N LYS A 148 9.69 2.48 -3.11
CA LYS A 148 9.66 3.51 -4.17
C LYS A 148 8.71 3.16 -5.31
N LYS A 149 8.70 1.89 -5.75
CA LYS A 149 7.79 1.43 -6.80
C LYS A 149 6.32 1.58 -6.38
N ILE A 150 6.01 1.19 -5.14
CA ILE A 150 4.65 1.31 -4.61
C ILE A 150 4.26 2.77 -4.39
N GLN A 151 5.15 3.62 -3.86
CA GLN A 151 4.90 5.06 -3.74
C GLN A 151 4.60 5.69 -5.10
N HIS A 152 5.36 5.33 -6.13
CA HIS A 152 5.11 5.81 -7.49
C HIS A 152 3.72 5.37 -7.99
N GLN A 153 3.35 4.12 -7.79
CA GLN A 153 2.01 3.62 -8.15
C GLN A 153 0.90 4.39 -7.42
N VAL A 154 1.07 4.63 -6.12
CA VAL A 154 0.13 5.42 -5.32
C VAL A 154 0.01 6.85 -5.86
N ALA A 155 1.12 7.49 -6.20
CA ALA A 155 1.11 8.83 -6.81
C ALA A 155 0.33 8.86 -8.14
N LEU A 156 0.49 7.82 -8.98
CA LEU A 156 -0.27 7.70 -10.23
C LEU A 156 -1.78 7.53 -9.97
N ILE A 157 -2.17 6.74 -8.95
CA ILE A 157 -3.57 6.56 -8.56
C ILE A 157 -4.16 7.91 -8.12
N HIS A 158 -3.46 8.67 -7.27
CA HIS A 158 -3.90 10.00 -6.86
C HIS A 158 -4.07 10.94 -8.05
N TYR A 159 -3.11 10.96 -8.97
CA TYR A 159 -3.17 11.80 -10.16
C TYR A 159 -4.35 11.44 -11.08
N ASP A 160 -4.56 10.16 -11.40
CA ASP A 160 -5.69 9.69 -12.20
C ASP A 160 -7.03 10.02 -11.52
N TYR A 161 -7.12 9.77 -10.21
CA TYR A 161 -8.31 10.08 -9.41
C TYR A 161 -8.68 11.56 -9.52
N HIS A 162 -7.72 12.46 -9.30
CA HIS A 162 -7.97 13.90 -9.36
C HIS A 162 -8.43 14.38 -10.75
N ILE A 163 -7.78 13.90 -11.82
CA ILE A 163 -8.19 14.25 -13.19
C ILE A 163 -9.60 13.77 -13.48
N ARG A 164 -9.92 12.53 -13.11
CA ARG A 164 -11.24 11.94 -13.39
C ARG A 164 -12.32 12.61 -12.56
N ALA A 165 -12.06 12.90 -11.28
CA ALA A 165 -12.96 13.65 -10.42
C ALA A 165 -13.25 15.05 -11.00
N LEU A 166 -12.22 15.78 -11.43
CA LEU A 166 -12.37 17.10 -12.05
C LEU A 166 -13.19 17.04 -13.35
N LYS A 167 -12.94 16.05 -14.20
CA LYS A 167 -13.71 15.84 -15.44
C LYS A 167 -15.19 15.57 -15.14
N LEU A 168 -15.47 14.73 -14.15
CA LEU A 168 -16.85 14.42 -13.75
C LEU A 168 -17.56 15.65 -13.21
N GLU A 169 -16.90 16.47 -12.38
CA GLU A 169 -17.49 17.70 -11.87
C GLU A 169 -17.71 18.72 -13.00
N TYR A 170 -16.74 18.88 -13.91
CA TYR A 170 -16.91 19.73 -15.09
C TYR A 170 -18.14 19.32 -15.90
N LEU A 171 -18.34 18.02 -16.14
CA LEU A 171 -19.52 17.51 -16.84
C LEU A 171 -20.82 17.74 -16.07
N ARG A 172 -20.79 17.68 -14.73
CA ARG A 172 -21.95 17.98 -13.87
C ARG A 172 -22.45 19.41 -14.05
N HIS A 173 -21.56 20.35 -14.33
CA HIS A 173 -21.92 21.73 -14.65
C HIS A 173 -22.51 21.93 -16.05
N LYS A 174 -22.65 20.84 -16.83
CA LYS A 174 -23.22 20.84 -18.19
C LYS A 174 -22.70 22.00 -19.05
N PRO A 175 -21.40 22.03 -19.33
CA PRO A 175 -20.76 23.15 -20.04
C PRO A 175 -21.42 23.44 -21.40
N ASN A 176 -22.03 22.42 -22.02
CA ASN A 176 -22.78 22.54 -23.26
C ASN A 176 -23.98 23.48 -23.16
N GLU A 177 -24.58 23.70 -21.97
CA GLU A 177 -25.65 24.69 -21.76
C GLU A 177 -25.15 26.13 -21.98
N TYR A 178 -23.84 26.36 -21.90
CA TYR A 178 -23.21 27.66 -22.08
C TYR A 178 -22.48 27.80 -23.43
N GLN A 179 -22.48 26.76 -24.27
CA GLN A 179 -21.84 26.78 -25.58
C GLN A 179 -22.76 27.46 -26.60
N VAL A 180 -22.36 28.63 -27.08
CA VAL A 180 -23.03 29.32 -28.19
C VAL A 180 -22.59 28.68 -29.50
N CYS A 181 -23.46 27.88 -30.13
CA CYS A 181 -23.21 27.37 -31.48
C CYS A 181 -23.46 28.47 -32.51
N PHE A 182 -22.39 29.08 -33.05
CA PHE A 182 -22.47 29.94 -34.24
C PHE A 182 -22.75 29.09 -35.48
N PHE A 183 -24.03 28.83 -35.76
CA PHE A 183 -24.45 28.30 -37.07
C PHE A 183 -24.70 29.49 -38.00
N TRP A 184 -23.68 29.84 -38.79
CA TRP A 184 -23.88 30.69 -39.96
C TRP A 184 -24.62 29.85 -41.01
N LYS A 185 -25.94 30.09 -41.16
CA LYS A 185 -26.62 29.74 -42.41
C LYS A 185 -26.06 30.66 -43.49
N ILE A 186 -25.25 30.10 -44.37
CA ILE A 186 -24.98 30.72 -45.67
C ILE A 186 -26.21 30.36 -46.51
N ASP A 187 -27.19 31.24 -46.54
CA ASP A 187 -28.27 31.17 -47.51
C ASP A 187 -27.64 31.39 -48.90
N LYS A 188 -27.86 30.43 -49.80
CA LYS A 188 -27.45 30.46 -51.21
C LYS A 188 -28.43 31.27 -52.04
#